data_AF-Q4BWQ1-F1
#
_entry.id   AF-Q4BWQ1-F1
#
_cell.length_a   1.000
_cell.length_b   1.000
_cell.length_c   1.000
_cell.angle_alpha   90.00
_cell.angle_beta   90.00
_cell.angle_gamma   90.00
#
_symmetry.space_group_name_H-M   'P 1'
#
loop_
_entity.id
_entity.type
_entity.pdbx_description
1 polymer ?
#
loop_
_entity_poly.entity_id
_entity_poly.type
_entity_poly.pdbx_seq_one_letter_code
_entity_poly.pdbx_strand_id
1 'polypeptide(L)'
;MTYQRVLLKLSGEALMGNLGYGIDPKVVADIAQEIKDVINHGIQLAIVVGGGNIFRGVKAASAGMDRATADYVGMIATVMNAMTLQDALDKWYPTRVFTAIAHAESG
;
A
#
# COMPACT_ATOMS: atom_id res chain seq x y z
N MET A 1 -10.24 -22.88 -12.35
CA MET A 1 -9.45 -21.68 -12.02
C MET A 1 -8.02 -21.88 -12.50
N THR A 2 -7.49 -20.96 -13.31
CA THR A 2 -6.16 -21.09 -13.95
C THR A 2 -5.00 -20.69 -13.03
N TYR A 3 -5.24 -19.84 -12.03
CA TYR A 3 -4.22 -19.40 -11.07
C TYR A 3 -4.68 -19.68 -9.63
N GLN A 4 -3.79 -20.28 -8.83
CA GLN A 4 -4.05 -20.59 -7.42
C GLN A 4 -3.47 -19.53 -6.47
N ARG A 5 -2.38 -18.87 -6.89
CA ARG A 5 -1.68 -17.83 -6.12
C ARG A 5 -1.31 -16.67 -7.03
N VAL A 6 -1.61 -15.45 -6.58
CA VAL A 6 -1.41 -14.22 -7.36
C VAL A 6 -0.73 -13.17 -6.48
N LEU A 7 0.20 -12.42 -7.08
CA LEU A 7 0.71 -11.18 -6.52
C LEU A 7 0.09 -10.02 -7.30
N LEU A 8 -0.73 -9.22 -6.62
CA LEU A 8 -1.37 -8.03 -7.16
C LEU A 8 -0.50 -6.81 -6.86
N LYS A 9 -0.06 -6.11 -7.91
CA LYS A 9 0.66 -4.85 -7.77
C LYS A 9 -0.30 -3.68 -7.97
N LEU A 10 -0.43 -2.84 -6.96
CA LEU A 10 -1.16 -1.58 -6.99
C LEU A 10 -0.18 -0.39 -7.07
N SER A 11 -0.53 0.65 -7.82
CA SER A 11 0.13 1.95 -7.70
C SER A 11 -0.41 2.67 -6.46
N GLY A 12 0.39 3.55 -5.85
CA GLY A 12 -0.10 4.34 -4.70
C GLY A 12 -1.18 5.32 -5.11
N GLU A 13 -1.11 5.82 -6.34
CA GLU A 13 -2.10 6.72 -6.95
C GLU A 13 -3.47 6.07 -7.04
N ALA A 14 -3.53 4.73 -7.18
CA ALA A 14 -4.79 4.01 -7.15
C ALA A 14 -5.56 4.20 -5.84
N LEU A 15 -4.88 4.55 -4.72
CA LEU A 15 -5.53 4.82 -3.44
C LEU A 15 -5.96 6.28 -3.26
N MET A 16 -5.60 7.20 -4.16
CA MET A 16 -5.95 8.62 -4.02
C MET A 16 -7.36 8.94 -4.50
N GLY A 17 -7.93 8.13 -5.37
CA GLY A 17 -9.15 8.50 -6.09
C GLY A 17 -8.97 9.83 -6.83
N ASN A 18 -9.84 10.79 -6.51
CA ASN A 18 -9.81 12.14 -7.09
C ASN A 18 -9.02 13.15 -6.24
N LEU A 19 -8.34 12.71 -5.17
CA LEU A 19 -7.51 13.58 -4.35
C LEU A 19 -6.22 13.94 -5.08
N GLY A 20 -5.70 15.15 -4.83
CA GLY A 20 -4.39 15.57 -5.32
C GLY A 20 -3.21 14.95 -4.53
N TYR A 21 -3.48 14.38 -3.35
CA TYR A 21 -2.49 13.80 -2.44
C TYR A 21 -3.17 12.93 -1.38
N GLY A 22 -2.46 11.92 -0.87
CA GLY A 22 -2.87 11.16 0.32
C GLY A 22 -3.63 9.87 -0.02
N ILE A 23 -4.62 9.52 0.79
CA ILE A 23 -5.40 8.28 0.65
C ILE A 23 -6.88 8.63 0.75
N ASP A 24 -7.68 8.21 -0.23
CA ASP A 24 -9.14 8.31 -0.19
C ASP A 24 -9.72 7.05 0.46
N PRO A 25 -10.32 7.15 1.66
CA PRO A 25 -10.86 6.00 2.37
C PRO A 25 -11.94 5.25 1.57
N LYS A 26 -12.69 5.94 0.72
CA LYS A 26 -13.72 5.32 -0.11
C LYS A 26 -13.09 4.40 -1.15
N VAL A 27 -12.05 4.88 -1.83
CA VAL A 27 -11.35 4.09 -2.85
C VAL A 27 -10.64 2.88 -2.24
N VAL A 28 -10.04 3.03 -1.06
CA VAL A 28 -9.49 1.89 -0.31
C VAL A 28 -10.57 0.84 -0.02
N ALA A 29 -11.75 1.28 0.45
CA ALA A 29 -12.86 0.37 0.75
C ALA A 29 -13.37 -0.36 -0.50
N ASP A 30 -13.48 0.35 -1.63
CA ASP A 30 -13.90 -0.22 -2.91
C ASP A 30 -12.89 -1.28 -3.40
N ILE A 31 -11.59 -0.96 -3.38
CA ILE A 31 -10.51 -1.91 -3.72
C ILE A 31 -10.53 -3.13 -2.80
N ALA A 32 -10.74 -2.93 -1.50
CA ALA A 32 -10.78 -4.02 -0.55
C ALA A 32 -11.98 -4.96 -0.76
N GLN A 33 -13.12 -4.42 -1.22
CA GLN A 33 -14.29 -5.20 -1.63
C GLN A 33 -14.02 -6.01 -2.91
N GLU A 34 -13.32 -5.46 -3.90
CA GLU A 34 -12.89 -6.22 -5.09
C GLU A 34 -11.92 -7.36 -4.73
N ILE A 35 -10.97 -7.09 -3.84
CA ILE A 35 -10.02 -8.10 -3.34
C ILE A 35 -10.74 -9.23 -2.61
N LYS A 36 -11.73 -8.90 -1.78
CA LYS A 36 -12.58 -9.89 -1.11
C LYS A 36 -13.25 -10.81 -2.12
N ASP A 37 -13.79 -10.28 -3.20
CA ASP A 37 -14.42 -11.09 -4.23
C ASP A 37 -13.42 -12.03 -4.90
N VAL A 38 -12.19 -11.58 -5.16
CA VAL A 38 -11.11 -12.45 -5.66
C VAL A 38 -10.79 -13.59 -4.68
N ILE A 39 -10.61 -13.28 -3.39
CA ILE A 39 -10.29 -14.26 -2.35
C ILE A 39 -11.43 -15.28 -2.17
N ASN A 40 -12.69 -14.86 -2.29
CA ASN A 40 -13.86 -15.75 -2.21
C ASN A 40 -13.86 -16.86 -3.25
N HIS A 41 -13.12 -16.69 -4.35
CA HIS A 41 -12.95 -17.76 -5.32
C HIS A 41 -11.82 -18.76 -4.97
N GLY A 42 -11.27 -18.70 -3.76
CA GLY A 42 -10.22 -19.60 -3.26
C GLY A 42 -8.80 -19.23 -3.71
N ILE A 43 -8.58 -18.01 -4.19
CA ILE A 43 -7.26 -17.54 -4.66
C ILE A 43 -6.43 -17.04 -3.47
N GLN A 44 -5.18 -17.48 -3.38
CA GLN A 44 -4.21 -16.94 -2.43
C GLN A 44 -3.62 -15.65 -2.98
N LEU A 45 -3.83 -14.53 -2.28
CA LEU A 45 -3.43 -13.21 -2.76
C LEU A 45 -2.30 -12.61 -1.90
N ALA A 46 -1.26 -12.11 -2.58
CA ALA A 46 -0.29 -11.18 -2.01
C ALA A 46 -0.46 -9.81 -2.70
N ILE A 47 -0.23 -8.72 -1.98
CA ILE A 47 -0.40 -7.36 -2.52
C ILE A 47 0.90 -6.57 -2.32
N VAL A 48 1.33 -5.87 -3.36
CA VAL A 48 2.39 -4.86 -3.31
C VAL A 48 1.80 -3.52 -3.72
N VAL A 49 1.87 -2.51 -2.85
CA VAL A 49 1.33 -1.17 -3.12
C VAL A 49 2.45 -0.13 -3.13
N GLY A 50 2.50 0.68 -4.20
CA GLY A 50 3.44 1.80 -4.29
C GLY A 50 3.07 2.94 -3.34
N GLY A 51 3.99 3.86 -3.05
CA GLY A 51 3.80 4.99 -2.12
C GLY A 51 3.67 6.36 -2.79
N GLY A 52 3.51 6.42 -4.11
CA GLY A 52 3.62 7.67 -4.88
C GLY A 52 2.59 8.75 -4.55
N ASN A 53 1.42 8.35 -4.05
CA ASN A 53 0.37 9.22 -3.51
C ASN A 53 0.79 10.04 -2.29
N ILE A 54 1.80 9.58 -1.55
CA ILE A 54 2.37 10.25 -0.37
C ILE A 54 3.77 10.79 -0.70
N PHE A 55 4.59 10.00 -1.39
CA PHE A 55 5.97 10.39 -1.67
C PHE A 55 6.10 11.60 -2.61
N ARG A 56 5.22 11.74 -3.62
CA ARG A 56 5.31 12.88 -4.56
C ARG A 56 5.07 14.23 -3.88
N GLY A 57 4.10 14.32 -2.96
CA GLY A 57 3.84 15.55 -2.21
C GLY A 57 5.00 15.89 -1.28
N VAL A 58 5.62 14.88 -0.67
CA VAL A 58 6.84 15.09 0.14
C VAL A 58 8.00 15.54 -0.73
N LYS A 59 8.23 14.91 -1.90
CA LYS A 59 9.32 15.27 -2.81
C LYS A 59 9.23 16.72 -3.32
N ALA A 60 8.02 17.21 -3.55
CA ALA A 60 7.79 18.61 -3.90
C ALA A 60 8.15 19.58 -2.75
N ALA A 61 7.92 19.16 -1.50
CA ALA A 61 8.23 19.93 -0.30
C ALA A 61 9.69 19.78 0.18
N SER A 62 10.40 18.72 -0.24
CA SER A 62 11.72 18.35 0.27
C SER A 62 12.89 18.71 -0.65
N ALA A 63 12.78 19.83 -1.39
CA ALA A 63 13.87 20.31 -2.24
C ALA A 63 15.19 20.40 -1.44
N GLY A 64 16.20 19.62 -1.86
CA GLY A 64 17.49 19.51 -1.17
C GLY A 64 17.68 18.26 -0.29
N MET A 65 16.68 17.37 -0.23
CA MET A 65 16.82 16.07 0.44
C MET A 65 17.78 15.14 -0.32
N ASP A 66 18.66 14.45 0.41
CA ASP A 66 19.51 13.41 -0.16
C ASP A 66 18.67 12.27 -0.76
N ARG A 67 19.18 11.69 -1.85
CA ARG A 67 18.47 10.64 -2.59
C ARG A 67 18.14 9.43 -1.73
N ALA A 68 19.06 8.99 -0.87
CA ALA A 68 18.83 7.82 -0.02
C ALA A 68 17.72 8.07 1.00
N THR A 69 17.68 9.28 1.60
CA THR A 69 16.59 9.69 2.48
C THR A 69 15.26 9.74 1.73
N ALA A 70 15.25 10.28 0.51
CA ALA A 70 14.05 10.32 -0.31
C ALA A 70 13.52 8.91 -0.63
N ASP A 71 14.39 7.99 -1.03
CA ASP A 71 14.01 6.60 -1.29
C ASP A 71 13.45 5.93 -0.01
N TYR A 72 14.05 6.19 1.15
CA TYR A 72 13.56 5.68 2.44
C TYR A 72 12.17 6.21 2.80
N VAL A 73 11.91 7.50 2.61
CA VAL A 73 10.57 8.08 2.80
C VAL A 73 9.57 7.47 1.82
N GLY A 74 9.99 7.22 0.58
CA GLY A 74 9.20 6.48 -0.41
C GLY A 74 8.83 5.08 0.06
N MET A 75 9.77 4.36 0.68
CA MET A 75 9.49 3.04 1.28
C MET A 75 8.53 3.14 2.47
N ILE A 76 8.67 4.12 3.37
CA ILE A 76 7.71 4.34 4.46
C ILE A 76 6.30 4.60 3.91
N ALA A 77 6.18 5.39 2.83
CA ALA A 77 4.89 5.63 2.18
C ALA A 77 4.22 4.33 1.67
N THR A 78 5.00 3.34 1.20
CA THR A 78 4.46 2.02 0.85
C THR A 78 3.92 1.27 2.07
N VAL A 79 4.61 1.36 3.22
CA VAL A 79 4.17 0.75 4.48
C VAL A 79 2.87 1.40 4.96
N MET A 80 2.75 2.72 4.89
CA MET A 80 1.52 3.44 5.24
C MET A 80 0.33 2.95 4.41
N ASN A 81 0.48 2.89 3.09
CA ASN A 81 -0.58 2.38 2.20
C ASN A 81 -0.92 0.91 2.49
N ALA A 82 0.08 0.08 2.78
CA ALA A 82 -0.13 -1.32 3.11
C ALA A 82 -0.93 -1.47 4.43
N MET A 83 -0.63 -0.68 5.44
CA MET A 83 -1.37 -0.66 6.71
C MET A 83 -2.82 -0.18 6.52
N THR A 84 -3.05 0.82 5.67
CA THR A 84 -4.41 1.29 5.35
C THR A 84 -5.23 0.23 4.61
N LEU A 85 -4.61 -0.49 3.66
CA LEU A 85 -5.27 -1.62 3.00
C LEU A 85 -5.53 -2.79 3.97
N GLN A 86 -4.59 -3.07 4.88
CA GLN A 86 -4.77 -4.07 5.94
C GLN A 86 -5.99 -3.75 6.80
N ASP A 87 -6.11 -2.53 7.32
CA ASP A 87 -7.26 -2.12 8.14
C ASP A 87 -8.60 -2.32 7.40
N ALA A 88 -8.64 -2.00 6.10
CA ALA A 88 -9.82 -2.22 5.29
C ALA A 88 -10.14 -3.72 5.12
N LEU A 89 -9.13 -4.55 4.84
CA LEU A 89 -9.28 -5.99 4.58
C LEU A 89 -9.53 -6.83 5.84
N ASP A 90 -9.03 -6.40 6.99
CA ASP A 90 -9.15 -7.10 8.29
C ASP A 90 -10.62 -7.24 8.74
N LYS A 91 -11.53 -6.47 8.14
CA LYS A 91 -12.98 -6.62 8.30
C LYS A 91 -13.52 -7.95 7.79
N TRP A 92 -12.79 -8.61 6.88
CA TRP A 92 -13.25 -9.84 6.22
C TRP A 92 -12.27 -11.00 6.36
N TYR A 93 -10.96 -10.75 6.37
CA TYR A 93 -9.93 -11.79 6.45
C TYR A 93 -8.75 -11.33 7.31
N PRO A 94 -8.09 -12.22 8.06
CA PRO A 94 -6.86 -11.87 8.74
C PRO A 94 -5.77 -11.55 7.71
N THR A 95 -5.20 -10.35 7.77
CA THR A 95 -4.10 -9.95 6.90
C THR A 95 -2.80 -9.73 7.68
N ARG A 96 -1.68 -9.63 6.95
CA ARG A 96 -0.38 -9.30 7.55
C ARG A 96 0.45 -8.46 6.59
N VAL A 97 0.95 -7.32 7.08
CA VAL A 97 1.93 -6.50 6.37
C VAL A 97 3.33 -7.06 6.61
N PHE A 98 4.10 -7.19 5.53
CA PHE A 98 5.53 -7.50 5.56
C PHE A 98 6.29 -6.31 4.97
N THR A 99 7.37 -5.91 5.62
CA THR A 99 8.22 -4.79 5.19
C THR A 99 9.65 -5.24 4.96
N ALA A 100 10.30 -4.68 3.94
CA ALA A 100 11.73 -4.83 3.70
C ALA A 100 12.56 -3.79 4.49
N ILE A 101 11.91 -2.82 5.12
CA ILE A 101 12.57 -1.87 6.02
C ILE A 101 12.96 -2.62 7.29
N ALA A 102 14.26 -2.70 7.56
CA ALA A 102 14.77 -3.22 8.82
C ALA A 102 14.45 -2.22 9.94
N HIS A 103 13.80 -2.70 11.01
CA HIS A 103 13.80 -1.99 12.29
C HIS A 103 15.12 -2.26 12.99
N ALA A 104 15.97 -1.25 13.13
CA ALA A 104 16.99 -1.29 14.16
C ALA A 104 16.28 -1.06 15.49
N GLU A 105 16.25 -2.09 16.35
CA GLU A 105 15.86 -1.90 17.75
C GLU A 105 16.93 -1.00 18.38
N SER A 106 16.59 0.27 18.60
CA SER A 106 17.36 1.12 19.50
C SER A 106 17.14 0.58 20.91
N GLY A 107 18.14 -0.13 21.43
CA GLY A 107 18.19 -0.60 22.81
C GLY A 107 18.28 0.53 23.84
#